data_AF-A0A968YQT4-F1
#
_entry.id   AF-A0A968YQT4-F1
#
_cell.length_a   1.000
_cell.length_b   1.000
_cell.length_c   1.000
_cell.angle_alpha   90.00
_cell.angle_beta   90.00
_cell.angle_gamma   90.00
#
_symmetry.space_group_name_H-M   'P 1'
#
loop_
_entity.id
_entity.type
_entity.pdbx_description
1 polymer ?
#
loop_
_entity_poly.entity_id
_entity_poly.type
_entity_poly.pdbx_seq_one_letter_code
_entity_poly.pdbx_strand_id
1 'polypeptide(L)'
;MESKEVFVKAHTRIIKQKVYRFVCKNCNQVVERTCYPSQPLYCLECRPQKATASKSNHKAIAKSKKKFTAQQPVAEEFIVFHPVSQ
;
A
#
# COMPACT_ATOMS: atom_id res chain seq x y z
N MET A 1 -23.95 29.78 -17.81
CA MET A 1 -22.97 28.98 -17.05
C MET A 1 -21.80 28.76 -17.99
N GLU A 2 -20.62 29.21 -17.60
CA GLU A 2 -19.42 29.15 -18.45
C GLU A 2 -18.63 27.87 -18.12
N SER A 3 -18.47 26.99 -19.09
CA SER A 3 -17.75 25.72 -18.95
C SER A 3 -16.33 25.85 -19.48
N LYS A 4 -15.34 25.41 -18.69
CA LYS A 4 -13.92 25.44 -19.06
C LYS A 4 -13.39 24.02 -19.20
N GLU A 5 -12.81 23.72 -20.37
CA GLU A 5 -12.16 22.44 -20.62
C GLU A 5 -10.72 22.47 -20.09
N VAL A 6 -10.32 21.41 -19.38
CA VAL A 6 -8.99 21.29 -18.78
C VAL A 6 -8.43 19.91 -19.09
N PHE A 7 -7.22 19.87 -19.64
CA PHE A 7 -6.49 18.62 -19.88
C PHE A 7 -5.72 18.24 -18.63
N VAL A 8 -6.05 17.09 -18.04
CA VAL A 8 -5.36 16.56 -16.86
C VAL A 8 -4.42 15.42 -17.23
N LYS A 9 -3.25 15.41 -16.59
CA LYS A 9 -2.31 14.29 -16.68
C LYS A 9 -2.68 13.23 -15.64
N ALA A 10 -2.71 11.97 -16.06
CA ALA A 10 -2.94 10.86 -15.16
C ALA A 10 -1.77 10.71 -14.16
N HIS A 11 -2.10 10.42 -12.90
CA HIS A 11 -1.12 10.14 -11.86
C HIS A 11 -0.53 8.73 -12.04
N THR A 12 0.80 8.61 -12.02
CA THR A 12 1.50 7.31 -12.08
C THR A 12 2.14 6.97 -10.73
N ARG A 13 2.01 5.71 -10.29
CA ARG A 13 2.70 5.17 -9.09
C ARG A 13 3.50 3.94 -9.47
N ILE A 14 4.72 3.84 -8.97
CA ILE A 14 5.56 2.65 -9.10
C ILE A 14 5.42 1.84 -7.81
N ILE A 15 4.91 0.61 -7.91
CA ILE A 15 4.82 -0.32 -6.78
C ILE A 15 5.98 -1.30 -6.87
N LYS A 16 6.97 -1.13 -5.99
CA LYS A 16 8.15 -2.01 -5.97
C LYS A 16 7.78 -3.37 -5.36
N GLN A 17 8.30 -4.43 -5.96
CA GLN A 17 8.31 -5.76 -5.37
C GLN A 17 9.56 -5.93 -4.51
N LYS A 18 9.43 -6.71 -3.43
CA LYS A 18 10.54 -7.08 -2.56
C LYS A 18 10.46 -8.58 -2.25
N VAL A 19 11.63 -9.20 -2.14
CA VAL A 19 11.76 -10.58 -1.65
C VAL A 19 11.77 -10.56 -0.12
N TYR A 20 10.89 -11.35 0.49
CA TYR A 20 10.82 -11.54 1.94
C TYR A 20 11.15 -12.99 2.28
N ARG A 21 12.11 -13.17 3.18
CA ARG A 21 12.37 -14.43 3.89
C ARG A 21 11.72 -14.37 5.27
N PHE A 22 10.81 -15.29 5.57
CA PHE A 22 9.99 -15.24 6.80
C PHE A 22 9.59 -16.66 7.24
N VAL A 23 9.15 -16.78 8.50
CA VAL A 23 8.60 -18.03 9.04
C VAL A 23 7.09 -18.03 8.87
N CYS A 24 6.54 -19.09 8.27
CA CYS A 24 5.09 -19.21 8.11
C CYS A 24 4.40 -19.43 9.45
N LYS A 25 3.36 -18.64 9.76
CA LYS A 25 2.58 -18.77 11.00
C LYS A 25 1.79 -20.08 11.16
N ASN A 26 1.64 -20.88 10.10
CA ASN A 26 0.88 -22.13 10.13
C ASN A 26 1.80 -23.36 10.18
N CYS A 27 2.68 -23.53 9.19
CA CYS A 27 3.57 -24.69 9.10
C CYS A 27 4.95 -24.48 9.75
N ASN A 28 5.25 -23.29 10.27
CA ASN A 28 6.54 -22.91 10.86
C ASN A 28 7.77 -23.11 9.94
N GLN A 29 7.56 -23.31 8.63
CA GLN A 29 8.65 -23.41 7.67
C GLN A 29 9.20 -22.02 7.32
N VAL A 30 10.50 -21.96 7.06
CA VAL A 30 11.17 -20.78 6.52
C VAL A 30 10.91 -20.73 5.02
N VAL A 31 10.30 -19.65 4.55
CA VAL A 31 9.90 -19.51 3.15
C VAL A 31 10.36 -18.16 2.60
N GLU A 32 10.67 -18.14 1.32
CA GLU A 32 11.01 -16.92 0.58
C GLU A 32 9.94 -16.60 -0.45
N ARG A 33 9.50 -15.33 -0.51
CA ARG A 33 8.45 -14.88 -1.46
C ARG A 33 8.68 -13.46 -1.94
N THR A 34 8.49 -13.27 -3.25
CA THR A 34 8.36 -11.94 -3.86
C THR A 34 6.96 -11.38 -3.61
N CYS A 35 6.86 -10.24 -2.95
CA CYS A 35 5.60 -9.58 -2.62
C CYS A 35 5.69 -8.06 -2.82
N TYR A 36 4.57 -7.44 -3.15
CA TYR A 36 4.38 -5.98 -3.02
C TYR A 36 4.36 -5.61 -1.52
N PRO A 37 4.60 -4.34 -1.13
CA PRO A 37 5.42 -3.93 0.02
C PRO A 37 4.99 -4.38 1.43
N SER A 38 3.89 -5.13 1.56
CA SER A 38 3.50 -5.81 2.79
C SER A 38 4.21 -7.16 2.93
N GLN A 39 4.88 -7.39 4.06
CA GLN A 39 5.46 -8.69 4.38
C GLN A 39 4.36 -9.78 4.48
N PRO A 40 4.51 -10.92 3.80
CA PRO A 40 3.57 -12.04 3.90
C PRO A 40 3.67 -12.76 5.27
N LEU A 41 2.53 -13.28 5.75
CA LEU A 41 2.42 -14.03 7.01
C LEU A 41 2.41 -15.55 6.84
N TYR A 42 2.03 -16.02 5.65
CA TYR A 42 1.85 -17.44 5.34
C TYR A 42 2.58 -17.80 4.04
N CYS A 43 3.01 -19.05 3.92
CA CYS A 43 3.55 -19.59 2.67
C CYS A 43 2.46 -19.63 1.57
N LEU A 44 2.81 -20.08 0.36
CA LEU A 44 1.86 -20.16 -0.75
C LEU A 44 0.73 -21.16 -0.46
N GLU A 45 1.05 -22.26 0.21
CA GLU A 45 0.12 -23.35 0.52
C GLU A 45 -0.78 -23.03 1.72
N CYS A 46 -0.22 -22.43 2.77
CA CYS A 46 -0.95 -22.08 3.98
C CYS A 46 -1.73 -20.77 3.87
N ARG A 47 -1.62 -20.03 2.76
CA ARG A 47 -2.36 -18.78 2.59
C ARG A 47 -3.86 -19.10 2.60
N PRO A 48 -4.68 -18.40 3.40
CA PRO A 48 -6.12 -18.53 3.31
C PRO A 48 -6.55 -18.24 1.87
N GLN A 49 -7.19 -19.21 1.21
CA GLN A 49 -7.88 -18.95 -0.03
C GLN A 49 -8.91 -17.86 0.28
N LYS A 50 -8.88 -16.74 -0.46
CA LYS A 50 -9.93 -15.74 -0.33
C LYS A 50 -11.21 -16.48 -0.63
N ALA A 51 -12.04 -16.72 0.39
CA ALA A 51 -13.39 -17.20 0.18
C ALA A 51 -14.01 -16.26 -0.84
N THR A 52 -14.28 -16.75 -2.04
CA THR A 52 -15.08 -16.03 -3.01
C THR A 52 -16.38 -15.79 -2.27
N ALA A 53 -16.67 -14.54 -1.92
CA ALA A 53 -17.96 -14.20 -1.34
C ALA A 53 -19.02 -14.66 -2.34
N SER A 54 -19.60 -15.83 -2.08
CA SER A 54 -20.87 -16.18 -2.68
C SER A 54 -21.79 -15.03 -2.28
N LYS A 55 -22.42 -14.42 -3.28
CA LYS A 55 -23.35 -13.31 -3.07
C LYS A 55 -24.55 -13.88 -2.30
N SER A 56 -24.45 -14.02 -0.99
CA SER A 56 -25.61 -14.18 -0.13
C SER A 56 -26.10 -12.79 0.26
N ASN A 57 -27.40 -12.65 0.04
CA ASN A 57 -28.22 -11.46 0.14
C ASN A 57 -28.07 -10.76 1.51
N HIS A 58 -27.77 -9.45 1.49
CA HIS A 58 -27.95 -8.39 2.49
C HIS A 58 -28.08 -8.67 4.02
N LYS A 59 -27.35 -7.80 4.75
CA LYS A 59 -27.45 -7.35 6.19
C LYS A 59 -26.71 -8.13 7.29
N ALA A 60 -25.61 -7.53 7.78
CA ALA A 60 -25.34 -7.15 9.19
C ALA A 60 -23.97 -6.43 9.28
N ILE A 61 -23.95 -5.11 9.46
CA ILE A 61 -23.69 -4.36 10.71
C ILE A 61 -22.23 -4.44 11.23
N ALA A 62 -21.52 -3.33 10.96
CA ALA A 62 -20.56 -2.57 11.78
C ALA A 62 -19.53 -3.29 12.67
N LYS A 63 -18.23 -3.06 12.41
CA LYS A 63 -17.23 -2.72 13.44
C LYS A 63 -16.21 -1.68 12.96
N SER A 64 -16.18 -0.57 13.72
CA SER A 64 -15.30 0.61 13.74
C SER A 64 -13.95 0.55 13.04
N LYS A 65 -13.67 1.55 12.19
CA LYS A 65 -12.32 2.11 12.03
C LYS A 65 -12.32 3.58 12.40
N LYS A 66 -11.59 3.88 13.48
CA LYS A 66 -11.32 5.21 14.03
C LYS A 66 -10.71 6.10 12.92
N LYS A 67 -11.24 7.31 12.77
CA LYS A 67 -10.59 8.45 12.09
C LYS A 67 -9.46 8.98 12.97
N PHE A 68 -8.27 9.13 12.43
CA PHE A 68 -7.18 10.06 12.82
C PHE A 68 -6.11 9.85 11.74
N THR A 69 -5.44 10.81 11.10
CA THR A 69 -5.55 12.27 10.92
C THR A 69 -4.63 12.55 9.73
N ALA A 70 -4.99 13.50 8.88
CA ALA A 70 -4.16 13.96 7.78
C ALA A 70 -2.80 14.45 8.31
N GLN A 71 -1.69 13.88 7.83
CA GLN A 71 -0.37 14.49 7.99
C GLN A 71 -0.10 15.35 6.75
N GLN A 72 0.15 16.62 7.02
CA GLN A 72 0.45 17.70 6.10
C GLN A 72 1.73 17.43 5.29
N PRO A 73 1.87 18.01 4.09
CA PRO A 73 3.11 17.94 3.32
C PRO A 73 4.23 18.66 4.06
N VAL A 74 5.34 17.97 4.24
CA VAL A 74 6.58 18.54 4.76
C VAL A 74 7.05 19.62 3.78
N ALA A 75 7.28 20.83 4.29
CA ALA A 75 7.94 21.88 3.56
C ALA A 75 9.37 21.41 3.26
N GLU A 76 9.67 21.19 1.98
CA GLU A 76 11.02 20.92 1.52
C GLU A 76 11.74 22.27 1.48
N GLU A 77 12.44 22.57 2.58
CA GLU A 77 13.32 23.72 2.69
C GLU A 77 14.47 23.54 1.69
N PHE A 78 14.53 24.45 0.73
CA PHE A 78 15.52 24.52 -0.32
C PHE A 78 16.87 24.86 0.31
N ILE A 79 17.70 23.86 0.59
CA ILE A 79 19.09 24.12 1.00
C ILE A 79 19.86 24.55 -0.25
N VAL A 80 19.97 25.87 -0.44
CA VAL A 80 20.87 26.47 -1.41
C VAL A 80 22.31 26.23 -0.93
N PHE A 81 23.00 25.28 -1.54
CA PHE A 81 24.46 25.16 -1.40
C PHE A 81 25.11 26.21 -2.31
N HIS A 82 25.79 27.18 -1.70
CA HIS A 82 26.69 28.11 -2.38
C HIS A 82 27.87 27.35 -3.03
N PRO A 83 28.26 27.65 -4.28
CA PRO A 83 29.60 27.31 -4.75
C PRO A 83 30.60 28.31 -4.17
N VAL A 84 31.51 27.80 -3.32
CA VAL A 84 32.75 28.48 -2.93
C VAL A 84 33.70 28.53 -4.12
N SER A 85 34.32 29.69 -4.27
CA SER A 85 35.31 30.12 -5.27
C SER A 85 36.47 29.15 -5.51
N GLN A 86 36.97 29.16 -6.75
CA GLN A 86 38.41 29.15 -7.05
C GLN A 86 38.68 30.16 -8.17
#